data_AF-A0A0R3S4A7-F1
#
_entry.id   AF-A0A0R3S4A7-F1
#
_cell.length_a   1.000
_cell.length_b   1.000
_cell.length_c   1.000
_cell.angle_alpha   90.00
_cell.angle_beta   90.00
_cell.angle_gamma   90.00
#
_symmetry.space_group_name_H-M   'P 1'
#
loop_
_entity.id
_entity.type
_entity.pdbx_description
1 polymer ?
#
loop_
_entity_poly.entity_id
_entity_poly.type
_entity_poly.pdbx_seq_one_letter_code
_entity_poly.pdbx_strand_id
1 'polypeptide(L)'
;MTDPDSKHRIRRAVSEIGKRISLIRNLLRDRKSELDNAINAAENFQDDLNKLQKFCERTEKAIQLVESATIFVPSGTDLDYVRLHEAETDEIAQRVEQQWKDIASLPGSVVDDNLGIVSFAIIYENLIIFPKFDEKKQLMNLYDQFD
;
A
#
# COMPACT_ATOMS: atom_id res chain seq x y z
N MET A 1 -29.41 -6.94 54.57
CA MET A 1 -30.36 -6.38 53.57
C MET A 1 -29.65 -5.21 52.92
N THR A 2 -29.38 -5.27 51.61
CA THR A 2 -28.64 -4.21 50.92
C THR A 2 -29.51 -2.95 50.80
N ASP A 3 -28.96 -1.82 51.24
CA ASP A 3 -29.60 -0.51 51.21
C ASP A 3 -30.14 -0.15 49.78
N PRO A 4 -31.41 0.28 49.64
CA PRO A 4 -32.04 0.59 48.36
C PRO A 4 -31.28 1.61 47.50
N ASP A 5 -30.64 2.60 48.13
CA ASP A 5 -29.86 3.63 47.44
C ASP A 5 -28.60 3.05 46.81
N SER A 6 -27.92 2.17 47.54
CA SER A 6 -26.78 1.40 47.04
C SER A 6 -27.16 0.57 45.81
N LYS A 7 -28.33 -0.09 45.83
CA LYS A 7 -28.85 -0.84 44.67
C LYS A 7 -29.17 0.08 43.48
N HIS A 8 -29.67 1.28 43.72
CA HIS A 8 -29.92 2.25 42.65
C HIS A 8 -28.61 2.75 42.02
N ARG A 9 -27.62 3.10 42.84
CA ARG A 9 -26.31 3.60 42.37
C ARG A 9 -25.59 2.55 41.52
N ILE A 10 -25.58 1.29 41.97
CA ILE A 10 -24.99 0.17 41.22
C ILE A 10 -25.67 0.01 39.86
N ARG A 11 -27.02 0.04 39.80
CA ARG A 11 -27.75 -0.08 38.53
C ARG A 11 -27.41 1.05 37.55
N ARG A 12 -27.29 2.30 38.03
CA ARG A 12 -26.85 3.42 37.18
C ARG A 12 -25.44 3.22 36.66
N ALA A 13 -24.50 2.82 37.52
CA ALA A 13 -23.12 2.58 37.14
C ALA A 13 -23.00 1.46 36.09
N VAL A 14 -23.71 0.35 36.28
CA VAL A 14 -23.74 -0.77 35.33
C VAL A 14 -24.34 -0.33 33.99
N SER A 15 -25.43 0.45 34.01
CA SER A 15 -26.03 0.97 32.77
C SER A 15 -25.07 1.90 32.01
N GLU A 16 -24.37 2.79 32.72
CA GLU A 16 -23.40 3.70 32.13
C GLU A 16 -22.20 2.95 31.52
N ILE A 17 -21.68 1.95 32.24
CA ILE A 17 -20.64 1.06 31.73
C ILE A 17 -21.13 0.33 30.47
N GLY A 18 -22.36 -0.19 30.48
CA GLY A 18 -22.95 -0.83 29.31
C GLY A 18 -22.99 0.08 28.08
N LYS A 19 -23.34 1.35 28.25
CA LYS A 19 -23.33 2.36 27.18
C LYS A 19 -21.92 2.61 26.65
N ARG A 20 -20.94 2.78 27.54
CA ARG A 20 -19.54 3.00 27.16
C ARG A 20 -18.95 1.81 26.42
N ILE A 21 -19.23 0.60 26.88
CA ILE A 21 -18.81 -0.63 26.19
C ILE A 21 -19.42 -0.69 24.78
N SER A 22 -20.71 -0.36 24.64
CA SER A 22 -21.36 -0.33 23.33
C SER A 22 -20.73 0.71 22.40
N LEU A 23 -20.43 1.91 22.93
CA LEU A 23 -19.76 2.97 22.17
C LEU A 23 -18.37 2.52 21.70
N ILE A 24 -17.54 1.99 22.60
CA ILE A 24 -16.20 1.50 22.27
C ILE A 24 -16.27 0.40 21.21
N ARG A 25 -17.21 -0.54 21.33
CA ARG A 25 -17.38 -1.60 20.33
C ARG A 25 -17.71 -1.05 18.95
N ASN A 26 -18.57 -0.03 18.87
CA ASN A 26 -18.88 0.63 17.60
C ASN A 26 -17.65 1.32 17.03
N LEU A 27 -16.93 2.12 17.83
CA LEU A 27 -15.71 2.79 17.39
C LEU A 27 -14.65 1.80 16.88
N LEU A 28 -14.45 0.68 17.58
CA LEU A 28 -13.52 -0.36 17.14
C LEU A 28 -13.94 -1.03 15.84
N ARG A 29 -15.24 -1.26 15.64
CA ARG A 29 -15.77 -1.82 14.39
C ARG A 29 -15.55 -0.84 13.23
N ASP A 30 -15.87 0.43 13.45
CA ASP A 30 -15.77 1.46 12.42
C ASP A 30 -14.29 1.66 12.04
N ARG A 31 -13.39 1.75 13.02
CA ARG A 31 -11.95 1.84 12.79
C ARG A 31 -11.35 0.59 12.12
N LYS A 32 -11.85 -0.60 12.45
CA LYS A 32 -11.48 -1.82 11.72
C LYS A 32 -11.88 -1.72 10.25
N SER A 33 -13.10 -1.27 9.97
CA SER A 33 -13.56 -1.09 8.59
C SER A 33 -12.71 -0.08 7.82
N GLU A 34 -12.32 1.03 8.46
CA GLU A 34 -11.42 2.01 7.86
C GLU A 34 -10.04 1.41 7.54
N LEU A 35 -9.49 0.61 8.45
CA LEU A 35 -8.22 -0.09 8.24
C LEU A 35 -8.30 -1.12 7.11
N ASP A 36 -9.35 -1.95 7.09
CA ASP A 36 -9.55 -2.95 6.04
C ASP A 36 -9.65 -2.26 4.66
N ASN A 37 -10.34 -1.12 4.58
CA ASN A 37 -10.40 -0.33 3.35
C ASN A 37 -9.04 0.25 2.94
N ALA A 38 -8.25 0.75 3.90
CA ALA A 38 -6.92 1.28 3.64
C ALA A 38 -5.95 0.19 3.16
N ILE A 39 -6.02 -1.02 3.73
CA ILE A 39 -5.24 -2.18 3.29
C ILE A 39 -5.59 -2.52 1.84
N ASN A 40 -6.88 -2.67 1.52
CA ASN A 40 -7.31 -2.96 0.15
C ASN A 40 -6.84 -1.89 -0.85
N ALA A 41 -6.88 -0.62 -0.47
CA ALA A 41 -6.39 0.47 -1.31
C ALA A 41 -4.87 0.37 -1.55
N ALA A 42 -4.09 0.04 -0.51
CA ALA A 42 -2.65 -0.15 -0.63
C ALA A 42 -2.28 -1.38 -1.48
N GLU A 43 -3.01 -2.49 -1.34
CA GLU A 43 -2.83 -3.68 -2.18
C GLU A 43 -3.09 -3.38 -3.65
N ASN A 44 -4.19 -2.69 -3.96
CA ASN A 44 -4.51 -2.28 -5.33
C ASN A 44 -3.44 -1.34 -5.92
N PHE A 45 -2.95 -0.39 -5.12
CA PHE A 45 -1.87 0.51 -5.54
C PHE A 45 -0.58 -0.25 -5.85
N GLN A 46 -0.20 -1.20 -4.99
CA GLN A 46 0.97 -2.05 -5.20
C GLN A 46 0.83 -2.93 -6.44
N ASP A 47 -0.36 -3.48 -6.70
CA ASP A 47 -0.63 -4.28 -7.90
C ASP A 47 -0.52 -3.44 -9.18
N ASP A 48 -1.03 -2.21 -9.16
CA ASP A 48 -0.92 -1.28 -10.29
C ASP A 48 0.55 -0.88 -10.54
N LEU A 49 1.34 -0.63 -9.49
CA LEU A 49 2.80 -0.45 -9.63
C LEU A 49 3.50 -1.68 -10.23
N ASN A 50 3.14 -2.89 -9.79
CA ASN A 50 3.71 -4.13 -10.32
C ASN A 50 3.39 -4.34 -11.81
N LYS A 51 2.19 -3.95 -12.25
CA LYS A 51 1.82 -3.99 -13.67
C LYS A 51 2.62 -2.99 -14.49
N LEU A 52 2.76 -1.74 -14.00
CA LEU A 52 3.58 -0.71 -14.64
C LEU A 52 5.03 -1.16 -14.79
N GLN A 53 5.62 -1.70 -13.72
CA GLN A 53 6.98 -2.21 -13.76
C GLN A 53 7.16 -3.29 -14.84
N LYS A 54 6.28 -4.29 -14.88
CA LYS A 54 6.32 -5.36 -15.89
C LYS A 54 6.18 -4.83 -17.32
N PHE A 55 5.33 -3.82 -17.52
CA PHE A 55 5.20 -3.17 -18.82
C PHE A 55 6.49 -2.46 -19.20
N CYS A 56 7.07 -1.65 -18.31
CA CYS A 56 8.34 -0.96 -18.54
C CYS A 56 9.48 -1.94 -18.87
N GLU A 57 9.61 -3.06 -18.14
CA GLU A 57 10.61 -4.09 -18.42
C GLU A 57 10.44 -4.72 -19.81
N ARG A 58 9.21 -4.93 -20.27
CA ARG A 58 8.92 -5.46 -21.61
C ARG A 58 9.13 -4.41 -22.70
N THR A 59 8.79 -3.15 -22.43
CA THR A 59 9.08 -2.03 -23.32
C THR A 59 10.57 -1.85 -23.52
N GLU A 60 11.36 -1.92 -22.45
CA GLU A 60 12.82 -1.84 -22.54
C GLU A 60 13.41 -2.96 -23.41
N LYS A 61 12.94 -4.21 -23.22
CA LYS A 61 13.33 -5.34 -24.08
C LYS A 61 12.93 -5.13 -25.54
N ALA A 62 11.73 -4.63 -25.79
CA ALA A 62 11.25 -4.33 -27.14
C ALA A 62 12.11 -3.25 -27.82
N ILE A 63 12.50 -2.20 -27.09
CA ILE A 63 13.41 -1.15 -27.57
C ILE A 63 14.79 -1.75 -27.91
N GLN A 64 15.38 -2.53 -27.01
CA GLN A 64 16.68 -3.19 -27.26
C GLN A 64 16.65 -4.11 -28.49
N LEU A 65 15.54 -4.83 -28.71
CA LEU A 65 15.35 -5.66 -29.90
C LEU A 65 15.32 -4.83 -31.19
N VAL A 66 14.66 -3.67 -31.16
CA VAL A 66 14.59 -2.75 -32.30
C VAL A 66 15.96 -2.10 -32.56
N GLU A 67 16.66 -1.67 -31.52
CA GLU A 67 17.99 -1.04 -31.65
C GLU A 67 19.06 -2.01 -32.17
N SER A 68 18.99 -3.28 -31.77
CA SER A 68 19.93 -4.33 -32.22
C SER A 68 19.61 -4.88 -33.62
N ALA A 69 18.41 -4.64 -34.14
CA ALA A 69 17.98 -5.12 -35.45
C ALA A 69 18.53 -4.22 -36.58
N THR A 70 19.62 -4.66 -37.22
CA THR A 70 20.29 -3.88 -38.28
C THR A 70 19.63 -4.00 -39.67
N ILE A 71 18.83 -5.05 -39.92
CA ILE A 71 18.23 -5.33 -41.26
C ILE A 71 16.81 -5.93 -41.18
N PHE A 72 16.47 -6.63 -40.09
CA PHE A 72 15.16 -7.28 -39.92
C PHE A 72 14.75 -7.22 -38.44
N VAL A 73 13.58 -6.64 -38.15
CA VAL A 73 12.99 -6.64 -36.81
C VAL A 73 12.25 -7.98 -36.64
N PRO A 74 12.69 -8.90 -35.77
CA PRO A 74 11.96 -10.13 -35.50
C PRO A 74 10.56 -9.80 -34.98
N SER A 75 9.55 -10.65 -35.24
CA SER A 75 8.23 -10.50 -34.63
C SER A 75 8.38 -10.65 -33.11
N GLY A 76 8.52 -9.52 -32.43
CA GLY A 76 8.76 -9.45 -31.00
C GLY A 76 7.43 -9.59 -30.29
N THR A 77 7.21 -10.73 -29.64
CA THR A 77 6.09 -10.90 -28.68
C THR A 77 6.05 -9.79 -27.64
N ASP A 78 7.21 -9.21 -27.30
CA ASP A 78 7.31 -8.04 -26.42
C ASP A 78 6.82 -6.75 -27.10
N LEU A 79 7.12 -6.53 -28.39
CA LEU A 79 6.62 -5.37 -29.15
C LEU A 79 5.10 -5.42 -29.33
N ASP A 80 4.56 -6.61 -29.65
CA ASP A 80 3.12 -6.81 -29.74
C ASP A 80 2.43 -6.68 -28.37
N TYR A 81 3.09 -7.14 -27.30
CA TYR A 81 2.61 -6.94 -25.94
C TYR A 81 2.52 -5.46 -25.58
N VAL A 82 3.56 -4.68 -25.86
CA VAL A 82 3.60 -3.24 -25.58
C VAL A 82 2.48 -2.51 -26.31
N ARG A 83 2.34 -2.78 -27.62
CA ARG A 83 1.27 -2.16 -28.44
C ARG A 83 -0.13 -2.53 -27.97
N LEU A 84 -0.33 -3.75 -27.47
CA LEU A 84 -1.65 -4.20 -27.02
C LEU A 84 -2.04 -3.61 -25.65
N HIS A 85 -1.06 -3.39 -24.76
CA HIS A 85 -1.31 -2.97 -23.38
C HIS A 85 -0.99 -1.49 -23.11
N GLU A 86 -0.57 -0.72 -24.12
CA GLU A 86 -0.24 0.70 -24.01
C GLU A 86 -1.38 1.51 -23.36
N ALA A 87 -2.59 1.43 -23.91
CA ALA A 87 -3.74 2.18 -23.41
C ALA A 87 -4.13 1.79 -21.96
N GLU A 88 -4.13 0.49 -21.65
CA GLU A 88 -4.41 0.01 -20.27
C GLU A 88 -3.33 0.52 -19.30
N THR A 89 -2.07 0.52 -19.74
CA THR A 89 -0.94 0.94 -18.91
C THR A 89 -0.96 2.46 -18.69
N ASP A 90 -1.34 3.25 -19.69
CA ASP A 90 -1.54 4.70 -19.53
C ASP A 90 -2.62 5.00 -18.50
N GLU A 91 -3.74 4.26 -18.52
CA GLU A 91 -4.78 4.39 -17.51
C GLU A 91 -4.28 4.01 -16.11
N ILE A 92 -3.49 2.94 -15.99
CA ILE A 92 -2.85 2.55 -14.73
C ILE A 92 -1.91 3.66 -14.24
N ALA A 93 -1.08 4.22 -15.12
CA ALA A 93 -0.14 5.29 -14.79
C ALA A 93 -0.86 6.53 -14.27
N GLN A 94 -1.95 6.95 -14.94
CA GLN A 94 -2.76 8.08 -14.50
C GLN A 94 -3.40 7.84 -13.13
N ARG A 95 -3.91 6.63 -12.86
CA ARG A 95 -4.46 6.29 -11.54
C ARG A 95 -3.40 6.34 -10.44
N VAL A 96 -2.24 5.75 -10.66
CA VAL A 96 -1.12 5.76 -9.72
C VAL A 96 -0.66 7.20 -9.45
N GLU A 97 -0.52 8.02 -10.48
CA GLU A 97 -0.15 9.43 -10.34
C GLU A 97 -1.18 10.21 -9.52
N GLN A 98 -2.47 10.02 -9.79
CA GLN A 98 -3.53 10.69 -9.05
C GLN A 98 -3.55 10.26 -7.58
N GLN A 99 -3.47 8.95 -7.31
CA GLN A 99 -3.41 8.41 -5.95
C GLN A 99 -2.19 8.94 -5.18
N TRP A 100 -1.05 9.07 -5.85
CA TRP A 100 0.15 9.65 -5.26
C TRP A 100 -0.04 11.13 -4.92
N LYS A 101 -0.64 11.92 -5.82
CA LYS A 101 -0.96 13.34 -5.59
C LYS A 101 -1.92 13.53 -4.43
N ASP A 102 -2.94 12.68 -4.32
CA ASP A 102 -3.92 12.73 -3.25
C ASP A 102 -3.25 12.50 -1.88
N ILE A 103 -2.34 11.51 -1.79
CA ILE A 103 -1.57 11.24 -0.56
C ILE A 103 -0.60 12.39 -0.26
N ALA A 104 0.12 12.88 -1.27
CA ALA A 104 1.08 13.97 -1.11
C ALA A 104 0.41 15.28 -0.64
N SER A 105 -0.87 15.48 -0.97
CA SER A 105 -1.65 16.67 -0.58
C SER A 105 -2.22 16.60 0.84
N LEU A 106 -2.06 15.48 1.56
CA LEU A 106 -2.57 15.35 2.93
C LEU A 106 -1.73 16.17 3.93
N PRO A 107 -2.38 16.89 4.87
CA PRO A 107 -1.67 17.68 5.87
C PRO A 107 -0.81 16.77 6.77
N GLY A 108 0.50 17.01 6.76
CA GLY A 108 1.49 16.19 7.47
C GLY A 108 2.32 15.28 6.57
N SER A 109 2.12 15.28 5.25
CA SER A 109 3.08 14.65 4.32
C SER A 109 4.41 15.43 4.32
N VAL A 110 5.54 14.73 4.43
CA VAL A 110 6.86 15.29 4.14
C VAL A 110 7.20 14.90 2.71
N VAL A 111 6.86 15.78 1.76
CA VAL A 111 7.28 15.63 0.37
C VAL A 111 8.72 16.13 0.29
N ASP A 112 9.66 15.27 -0.10
CA ASP A 112 11.01 15.73 -0.45
C ASP A 112 10.95 16.34 -1.87
N ASP A 113 11.01 17.67 -1.94
CA ASP A 113 10.92 18.44 -3.18
C ASP A 113 12.02 18.11 -4.20
N ASN A 114 13.11 17.43 -3.80
CA ASN A 114 14.20 17.07 -4.70
C ASN A 114 14.02 15.70 -5.38
N LEU A 115 13.10 14.86 -4.89
CA LEU A 115 12.91 13.50 -5.42
C LEU A 115 11.45 13.18 -5.76
N GLY A 116 10.47 14.00 -5.37
CA GLY A 116 9.05 13.68 -5.53
C GLY A 116 8.62 12.46 -4.71
N ILE A 117 9.45 12.03 -3.75
CA ILE A 117 9.22 10.90 -2.87
C ILE A 117 8.56 11.43 -1.60
N VAL A 118 7.37 10.92 -1.28
CA VAL A 118 6.78 11.10 0.05
C VAL A 118 7.65 10.33 1.03
N SER A 119 8.33 11.04 1.92
CA SER A 119 9.11 10.42 2.98
C SER A 119 8.13 9.78 3.97
N PHE A 120 8.07 8.44 4.00
CA PHE A 120 7.23 7.63 4.88
C PHE A 120 7.62 7.71 6.38
N ALA A 121 8.37 8.72 6.79
CA ALA A 121 8.88 8.89 8.15
C ALA A 121 7.78 8.92 9.22
N ILE A 122 6.55 9.33 8.87
CA ILE A 122 5.43 9.45 9.82
C ILE A 122 4.62 8.14 9.96
N ILE A 123 4.71 7.23 8.98
CA ILE A 123 4.04 5.93 9.08
C ILE A 123 4.80 4.99 10.03
N TYR A 124 6.13 5.09 10.08
CA TYR A 124 6.94 4.25 10.98
C TYR A 124 6.64 4.45 12.47
N GLU A 125 6.18 5.64 12.91
CA GLU A 125 5.79 5.85 14.30
C GLU A 125 4.42 5.25 14.66
N ASN A 126 3.54 5.01 13.68
CA ASN A 126 2.19 4.49 13.92
C ASN A 126 1.95 3.05 13.41
N LEU A 127 2.89 2.46 12.66
CA LEU A 127 2.78 1.11 12.09
C LEU A 127 3.67 0.07 12.77
N ILE A 128 3.92 0.20 14.09
CA ILE A 128 4.53 -0.85 14.91
C ILE A 128 3.53 -2.00 15.17
N ILE A 129 2.83 -2.50 14.13
CA ILE A 129 2.13 -3.79 14.17
C ILE A 129 2.12 -4.41 12.76
N PHE A 130 3.26 -4.48 12.06
CA PHE A 130 3.47 -5.51 11.04
C PHE A 130 4.94 -5.98 11.08
N PRO A 131 5.19 -7.30 11.14
CA PRO A 131 6.54 -7.83 11.29
C PRO A 131 7.33 -7.66 9.98
N LYS A 132 8.47 -6.97 10.11
CA LYS A 132 9.69 -7.01 9.31
C LYS A 132 9.59 -7.72 7.95
N PHE A 133 9.58 -6.89 6.90
CA PHE A 133 10.00 -7.27 5.56
C PHE A 133 11.42 -7.88 5.63
N ASP A 134 11.57 -9.05 5.03
CA ASP A 134 12.62 -10.02 5.33
C ASP A 134 13.96 -9.69 4.63
N GLU A 135 14.78 -8.86 5.26
CA GLU A 135 16.18 -8.59 4.86
C GLU A 135 17.10 -9.83 4.95
N LYS A 136 16.65 -10.97 5.51
CA LYS A 136 17.52 -12.16 5.63
C LYS A 136 17.80 -12.88 4.31
N LYS A 137 17.05 -12.62 3.24
CA LYS A 137 17.34 -13.26 1.94
C LYS A 137 18.49 -12.60 1.17
N GLN A 138 18.78 -11.32 1.42
CA GLN A 138 19.92 -10.66 0.77
C GLN A 138 21.25 -10.89 1.50
N LEU A 139 21.23 -11.15 2.81
CA LEU A 139 22.46 -11.45 3.57
C LEU A 139 22.94 -12.91 3.45
N MET A 140 22.07 -13.85 3.08
CA MET A 140 22.47 -15.26 2.90
C MET A 140 23.27 -15.49 1.61
N ASN A 141 23.01 -14.71 0.55
CA ASN A 141 23.75 -14.83 -0.73
C ASN A 141 25.17 -14.24 -0.70
N LEU A 142 25.51 -13.45 0.33
CA LEU A 142 26.87 -12.94 0.52
C LEU A 142 27.77 -13.90 1.31
N TYR A 143 27.19 -14.89 2.01
CA TYR A 143 27.95 -15.89 2.75
C TYR A 143 28.36 -17.09 1.88
N ASP A 144 27.59 -17.40 0.82
CA ASP A 144 27.89 -18.48 -0.14
C ASP A 144 28.92 -18.09 -1.24
N GLN A 145 29.50 -16.87 -1.17
CA GLN A 145 30.59 -16.43 -2.06
C GLN A 145 31.97 -16.42 -1.38
N PHE A 146 32.08 -16.86 -0.12
CA PHE A 146 33.34 -16.89 0.61
C PHE A 146 33.67 -18.23 1.31
N ASP A 147 33.01 -19.33 0.93
CA ASP A 147 33.47 -20.71 1.22
C ASP A 147 33.38 -21.62 -0.01
#